data_AF-A0A396QH24-F1
#
_entry.id   AF-A0A396QH24-F1
#
_cell.length_a   1.000
_cell.length_b   1.000
_cell.length_c   1.000
_cell.angle_alpha   90.00
_cell.angle_beta   90.00
_cell.angle_gamma   90.00
#
_symmetry.space_group_name_H-M   'P 1'
#
loop_
_entity.id
_entity.type
_entity.pdbx_description
1 polymer ?
#
loop_
_entity_poly.entity_id
_entity_poly.type
_entity_poly.pdbx_seq_one_letter_code
_entity_poly.pdbx_strand_id
1 'polypeptide(L)'
;MFRRGSYDRAGLRPGRLESTAAILKRLKEEGYQTGEIPENGRELYELIRERKAMSDFRWTAVEDIAEQGGCLYRMDCEKEYLPLFRELEPSAAEQMEQAWGAPPGEGMVLDGTLVVSGLRFQNVLVMVQPKRGCHKAKCTGEVCKILHDPYCPPPHQYLASYRYIQDIFDADCCVHVGTEGSTEYLPGKSNGLTKECWPDIVMGELPNLYLYHSGVPAEATVAKRRAYAVLVGYLPMPGRGCGEEYLELNRLIDQYREAVQLKNGQEQRLEDEIRRSLEGLEAARRTVEGEESLERGLDELQRLIRKLAQAVKGDSLHVFGRMPDVEECLQYAAEIWENDEEFRKLFQEEDSVERSRLIQERIRQAWVREEPEDELDYSADQILEGLKCCPDEMDS
;
A
#
# COMPACT_ATOMS: atom_id res chain seq x y z
N MET A 1 -20.30 5.53 -3.54
CA MET A 1 -20.04 6.14 -2.22
C MET A 1 -19.52 5.03 -1.29
N PHE A 2 -18.22 4.71 -1.34
CA PHE A 2 -17.63 3.63 -0.56
C PHE A 2 -17.30 4.12 0.86
N ARG A 3 -17.81 3.42 1.87
CA ARG A 3 -17.52 3.69 3.28
C ARG A 3 -16.02 3.53 3.53
N ARG A 4 -15.39 4.58 4.05
CA ARG A 4 -14.13 4.49 4.81
C ARG A 4 -14.34 3.48 5.94
N GLY A 5 -13.84 2.27 5.76
CA GLY A 5 -13.90 1.23 6.77
C GLY A 5 -12.80 0.21 6.53
N SER A 6 -11.70 0.33 7.26
CA SER A 6 -11.33 -0.65 8.30
C SER A 6 -9.86 -0.61 8.73
N TYR A 7 -8.99 0.22 8.15
CA TYR A 7 -7.54 0.12 8.40
C TYR A 7 -6.77 1.45 8.26
N ASP A 8 -7.22 2.47 9.01
CA ASP A 8 -6.67 3.86 8.94
C ASP A 8 -6.04 4.33 10.27
N ARG A 9 -5.51 3.38 11.07
CA ARG A 9 -4.82 3.69 12.34
C ARG A 9 -3.33 3.35 12.21
N ALA A 10 -2.46 4.32 12.52
CA ALA A 10 -1.01 4.15 12.69
C ALA A 10 -0.25 3.43 11.56
N GLY A 11 -0.70 3.53 10.30
CA GLY A 11 -0.02 2.89 9.17
C GLY A 11 -0.43 1.42 8.92
N LEU A 12 -1.41 0.88 9.63
CA LEU A 12 -1.93 -0.47 9.44
C LEU A 12 -2.90 -0.53 8.25
N ARG A 13 -2.41 -0.34 7.01
CA ARG A 13 -3.24 -0.48 5.79
C ARG A 13 -3.37 -1.97 5.41
N PRO A 14 -4.53 -2.42 4.87
CA PRO A 14 -4.80 -3.85 4.66
C PRO A 14 -3.75 -4.53 3.77
N GLY A 15 -3.40 -3.93 2.62
CA GLY A 15 -2.41 -4.51 1.69
C GLY A 15 -1.00 -4.62 2.26
N ARG A 16 -0.61 -3.73 3.19
CA ARG A 16 0.69 -3.84 3.88
C ARG A 16 0.72 -5.02 4.85
N LEU A 17 -0.37 -5.23 5.58
CA LEU A 17 -0.47 -6.35 6.51
C LEU A 17 -0.58 -7.68 5.77
N GLU A 18 -1.32 -7.72 4.66
CA GLU A 18 -1.39 -8.90 3.80
C GLU A 18 0.00 -9.23 3.23
N SER A 19 0.73 -8.24 2.73
CA SER A 19 2.11 -8.41 2.27
C SER A 19 3.03 -8.88 3.40
N THR A 20 2.89 -8.34 4.61
CA THR A 20 3.70 -8.76 5.77
C THR A 20 3.42 -10.21 6.15
N ALA A 21 2.15 -10.64 6.15
CA ALA A 21 1.79 -12.03 6.39
C ALA A 21 2.33 -12.96 5.29
N ALA A 22 2.27 -12.55 4.02
CA ALA A 22 2.87 -13.30 2.91
C ALA A 22 4.39 -13.45 3.06
N ILE A 23 5.09 -12.40 3.50
CA ILE A 23 6.53 -12.44 3.78
C ILE A 23 6.83 -13.41 4.93
N LEU A 24 6.06 -13.39 6.02
CA LEU A 24 6.25 -14.32 7.14
C LEU A 24 6.08 -15.78 6.69
N LYS A 25 5.08 -16.05 5.84
CA LYS A 25 4.88 -17.39 5.26
C LYS A 25 6.05 -17.81 4.40
N ARG A 26 6.51 -16.94 3.49
CA ARG A 26 7.66 -17.24 2.65
C ARG A 26 8.93 -17.48 3.47
N LEU A 27 9.19 -16.68 4.51
CA LEU A 27 10.32 -16.91 5.42
C LEU A 27 10.22 -18.28 6.10
N LYS A 28 9.03 -18.70 6.54
CA LYS A 28 8.83 -20.03 7.12
C LYS A 28 9.10 -21.16 6.11
N GLU A 29 8.66 -20.99 4.87
CA GLU A 29 8.88 -21.95 3.77
C GLU A 29 10.37 -22.07 3.42
N GLU A 30 11.11 -20.97 3.44
CA GLU A 30 12.57 -20.90 3.23
C GLU A 30 13.38 -21.41 4.43
N GLY A 31 12.73 -21.89 5.49
CA GLY A 31 13.38 -22.50 6.65
C GLY A 31 13.78 -21.55 7.78
N TYR A 32 13.34 -20.28 7.75
CA TYR A 32 13.56 -19.37 8.86
C TYR A 32 12.73 -19.77 10.09
N GLN A 33 13.29 -19.52 11.28
CA GLN A 33 12.62 -19.78 12.56
C GLN A 33 11.59 -18.68 12.87
N THR A 34 10.34 -18.94 12.51
CA THR A 34 9.22 -18.00 12.70
C THR A 34 8.20 -18.45 13.74
N GLY A 35 8.20 -19.73 14.12
CA GLY A 35 7.18 -20.28 15.03
C GLY A 35 5.76 -20.29 14.43
N GLU A 36 4.78 -19.88 15.24
CA GLU A 36 3.38 -19.73 14.81
C GLU A 36 3.16 -18.33 14.23
N ILE A 37 2.80 -18.26 12.95
CA ILE A 37 2.59 -17.02 12.20
C ILE A 37 1.12 -16.89 11.79
N PRO A 38 0.59 -15.66 11.60
CA PRO A 38 -0.77 -15.45 11.14
C PRO A 38 -0.98 -15.92 9.69
N GLU A 39 -2.18 -16.37 9.36
CA GLU A 39 -2.51 -16.88 8.02
C GLU A 39 -2.73 -15.78 6.98
N ASN A 40 -3.00 -14.54 7.39
CA ASN A 40 -3.26 -13.43 6.47
C ASN A 40 -3.12 -12.09 7.21
N GLY A 41 -3.23 -11.00 6.45
CA GLY A 41 -3.13 -9.64 6.99
C GLY A 41 -4.21 -9.30 8.01
N ARG A 42 -5.38 -9.94 7.93
CA ARG A 42 -6.46 -9.76 8.91
C ARG A 42 -6.13 -10.39 10.25
N GLU A 43 -5.64 -11.63 10.28
CA GLU A 43 -5.19 -12.26 11.51
C GLU A 43 -4.00 -11.51 12.13
N LEU A 44 -3.05 -11.07 11.30
CA LEU A 44 -1.94 -10.22 11.77
C LEU A 44 -2.46 -8.93 12.41
N TYR A 45 -3.45 -8.28 11.81
CA TYR A 45 -4.08 -7.10 12.41
C TYR A 45 -4.76 -7.42 13.74
N GLU A 46 -5.56 -8.48 13.78
CA GLU A 46 -6.30 -8.88 14.98
C GLU A 46 -5.30 -9.15 16.12
N LEU A 47 -4.18 -9.81 15.83
CA LEU A 47 -3.10 -10.03 16.78
C LEU A 47 -2.43 -8.72 17.25
N ILE A 48 -2.10 -7.79 16.34
CA ILE A 48 -1.56 -6.47 16.71
C ILE A 48 -2.53 -5.72 17.64
N ARG A 49 -3.84 -5.78 17.33
CA ARG A 49 -4.88 -5.09 18.09
C ARG A 49 -5.09 -5.72 19.47
N GLU A 50 -5.18 -7.05 19.54
CA GLU A 50 -5.38 -7.80 20.78
C GLU A 50 -4.22 -7.62 21.74
N ARG A 51 -2.99 -7.75 21.23
CA ARG A 51 -1.77 -7.54 22.02
C ARG A 51 -1.48 -6.07 22.28
N LYS A 52 -2.20 -5.14 21.64
CA LYS A 52 -1.90 -3.71 21.64
C LYS A 52 -0.45 -3.43 21.22
N ALA A 53 0.08 -4.22 20.27
CA ALA A 53 1.47 -4.24 19.82
C ALA A 53 1.82 -3.05 18.90
N MET A 54 1.50 -1.83 19.33
CA MET A 54 1.73 -0.60 18.56
C MET A 54 1.98 0.59 19.49
N SER A 55 2.93 1.44 19.13
CA SER A 55 3.24 2.67 19.85
C SER A 55 2.25 3.80 19.50
N ASP A 56 1.00 3.70 19.98
CA ASP A 56 -0.02 4.75 19.80
C ASP A 56 -0.53 5.36 21.11
N PHE A 57 0.10 6.47 21.49
CA PHE A 57 -0.25 7.30 22.65
C PHE A 57 -1.69 7.85 22.66
N ARG A 58 -2.40 7.85 21.54
CA ARG A 58 -3.75 8.44 21.45
C ARG A 58 -4.83 7.54 22.02
N TRP A 59 -4.63 6.22 21.92
CA TRP A 59 -5.68 5.24 22.13
C TRP A 59 -5.25 4.08 23.02
N THR A 60 -3.94 3.95 23.29
CA THR A 60 -3.36 2.82 23.98
C THR A 60 -2.48 3.33 25.11
N ALA A 61 -2.82 3.02 26.36
CA ALA A 61 -1.97 3.30 27.51
C ALA A 61 -0.72 2.39 27.45
N VAL A 62 0.40 2.79 28.04
CA VAL A 62 1.62 1.97 27.99
C VAL A 62 1.50 0.71 28.85
N GLU A 63 0.77 0.81 29.96
CA GLU A 63 0.42 -0.27 30.87
C GLU A 63 -0.35 -1.36 30.13
N ASP A 64 -1.32 -0.95 29.32
CA ASP A 64 -2.15 -1.80 28.49
C ASP A 64 -1.32 -2.63 27.48
N ILE A 65 -0.24 -2.06 26.93
CA ILE A 65 0.65 -2.77 25.99
C ILE A 65 1.41 -3.87 26.72
N ALA A 66 1.89 -3.57 27.93
CA ALA A 66 2.57 -4.55 28.77
C ALA A 66 1.63 -5.67 29.22
N GLU A 67 0.43 -5.33 29.69
CA GLU A 67 -0.56 -6.29 30.18
C GLU A 67 -1.10 -7.21 29.08
N GLN A 68 -1.29 -6.71 27.86
CA GLN A 68 -1.80 -7.51 26.74
C GLN A 68 -0.72 -8.29 25.97
N GLY A 69 0.55 -8.10 26.32
CA GLY A 69 1.68 -8.82 25.72
C GLY A 69 2.17 -8.26 24.39
N GLY A 70 1.92 -6.98 24.12
CA GLY A 70 2.49 -6.24 22.98
C GLY A 70 3.82 -5.56 23.29
N CYS A 71 4.34 -5.71 24.52
CA CYS A 71 5.65 -5.24 24.93
C CYS A 71 6.71 -6.29 24.57
N LEU A 72 7.57 -5.97 23.60
CA LEU A 72 8.72 -6.79 23.23
C LEU A 72 9.85 -6.65 24.24
N TYR A 73 10.05 -5.42 24.73
CA TYR A 73 11.15 -5.10 25.63
C TYR A 73 10.86 -3.88 26.50
N ARG A 74 11.42 -3.88 27.71
CA ARG A 74 11.42 -2.76 28.65
C ARG A 74 12.87 -2.33 28.86
N MET A 75 13.32 -1.35 28.08
CA MET A 75 14.69 -0.87 28.15
C MET A 75 14.87 0.00 29.41
N ASP A 76 15.72 -0.43 30.33
CA ASP A 76 16.07 0.30 31.54
C ASP A 76 16.76 1.62 31.18
N CYS A 77 16.23 2.74 31.67
CA CYS A 77 16.77 4.04 31.30
C CYS A 77 18.22 4.19 31.73
N GLU A 78 18.55 3.86 32.97
CA GLU A 78 19.88 4.12 33.55
C GLU A 78 20.94 3.14 33.05
N LYS A 79 20.58 1.86 32.94
CA LYS A 79 21.52 0.78 32.63
C LYS A 79 21.73 0.57 31.13
N GLU A 80 20.70 0.82 30.32
CA GLU A 80 20.71 0.45 28.90
C GLU A 80 20.60 1.68 28.01
N TYR A 81 19.57 2.53 28.20
CA TYR A 81 19.32 3.64 27.29
C TYR A 81 20.28 4.82 27.47
N LEU A 82 20.59 5.20 28.70
CA LEU A 82 21.41 6.37 29.00
C LEU A 82 22.86 6.22 28.50
N PRO A 83 23.51 5.05 28.56
CA PRO A 83 24.76 4.81 27.85
C PRO A 83 24.66 5.11 26.34
N LEU A 84 23.64 4.58 25.66
CA LEU A 84 23.41 4.81 24.23
C LEU A 84 23.14 6.29 23.92
N PHE A 85 22.38 6.97 24.77
CA PHE A 85 22.12 8.40 24.64
C PHE A 85 23.40 9.25 24.77
N ARG A 86 24.35 8.83 25.62
CA ARG A 86 25.64 9.51 25.81
C ARG A 86 26.62 9.32 24.65
N GLU A 87 26.39 8.35 23.78
CA GLU A 87 27.18 8.16 22.55
C GLU A 87 26.79 9.13 21.44
N LEU A 88 25.63 9.78 21.55
CA LEU A 88 25.19 10.79 20.59
C LEU A 88 26.15 11.97 20.58
N GLU A 89 26.30 12.59 19.40
CA GLU A 89 26.98 13.88 19.33
C GLU A 89 26.28 14.91 20.23
N PRO A 90 27.03 15.81 20.89
CA PRO A 90 26.46 16.79 21.82
C PRO A 90 25.31 17.60 21.21
N SER A 91 25.42 17.94 19.91
CA SER A 91 24.39 18.68 19.18
C SER A 91 23.08 17.89 19.02
N ALA A 92 23.15 16.57 18.80
CA ALA A 92 21.98 15.70 18.68
C ALA A 92 21.34 15.41 20.04
N ALA A 93 22.16 15.15 21.06
CA ALA A 93 21.69 14.97 22.44
C ALA A 93 20.94 16.21 22.94
N GLU A 94 21.53 17.40 22.75
CA GLU A 94 20.92 18.68 23.14
C GLU A 94 19.60 18.91 22.38
N GLN A 95 19.56 18.68 21.06
CA GLN A 95 18.32 18.78 20.28
C GLN A 95 17.22 17.87 20.83
N MET A 96 17.54 16.62 21.15
CA MET A 96 16.59 15.66 21.70
C MET A 96 16.09 16.08 23.08
N GLU A 97 16.98 16.55 23.97
CA GLU A 97 16.58 17.03 25.30
C GLU A 97 15.72 18.29 25.25
N GLN A 98 16.05 19.25 24.38
CA GLN A 98 15.22 20.43 24.16
C GLN A 98 13.83 20.06 23.61
N ALA A 99 13.76 19.01 22.79
CA ALA A 99 12.52 18.54 22.20
C ALA A 99 11.69 17.64 23.14
N TRP A 100 12.31 16.79 23.95
CA TRP A 100 11.60 15.70 24.64
C TRP A 100 11.90 15.58 26.14
N GLY A 101 12.73 16.47 26.68
CA GLY A 101 13.21 16.42 28.06
C GLY A 101 14.42 15.49 28.24
N ALA A 102 14.92 15.36 29.45
CA ALA A 102 15.98 14.41 29.75
C ALA A 102 15.50 12.96 29.53
N PRO A 103 16.39 12.01 29.17
CA PRO A 103 16.07 10.58 29.13
C PRO A 103 15.36 10.11 30.40
N PRO A 104 14.32 9.24 30.29
CA PRO A 104 13.79 8.61 29.09
C PRO A 104 12.74 9.46 28.34
N GLY A 105 12.54 10.72 28.74
CA GLY A 105 11.40 11.53 28.35
C GLY A 105 10.09 10.97 28.91
N GLU A 106 8.99 11.20 28.21
CA GLU A 106 7.64 10.85 28.69
C GLU A 106 6.88 9.86 27.78
N GLY A 107 7.35 9.63 26.55
CA GLY A 107 6.66 8.77 25.60
C GLY A 107 6.98 7.29 25.81
N MET A 108 5.96 6.45 26.00
CA MET A 108 6.06 4.99 26.15
C MET A 108 6.95 4.61 27.34
N VAL A 109 6.87 5.37 28.44
CA VAL A 109 7.65 5.10 29.64
C VAL A 109 6.76 4.42 30.68
N LEU A 110 7.21 3.27 31.20
CA LEU A 110 6.55 2.54 32.27
C LEU A 110 7.58 2.17 33.36
N ASP A 111 7.36 2.59 34.59
CA ASP A 111 8.26 2.40 35.75
C ASP A 111 9.74 2.74 35.46
N GLY A 112 10.00 3.85 34.74
CA GLY A 112 11.37 4.27 34.39
C GLY A 112 12.02 3.49 33.24
N THR A 113 11.27 2.61 32.57
CA THR A 113 11.73 1.87 31.38
C THR A 113 11.05 2.37 30.11
N LEU A 114 11.77 2.39 29.00
CA LEU A 114 11.23 2.66 27.66
C LEU A 114 10.62 1.36 27.09
N VAL A 115 9.32 1.40 26.81
CA VAL A 115 8.56 0.26 26.28
C VAL A 115 8.72 0.21 24.76
N VAL A 116 9.33 -0.87 24.29
CA VAL A 116 9.42 -1.23 22.88
C VAL A 116 8.28 -2.20 22.56
N SER A 117 7.44 -1.85 21.59
CA SER A 117 6.23 -2.61 21.25
C SER A 117 6.31 -3.29 19.89
N GLY A 118 5.63 -4.44 19.78
CA GLY A 118 5.58 -5.25 18.57
C GLY A 118 5.21 -6.70 18.88
N LEU A 119 5.30 -7.55 17.87
CA LEU A 119 5.03 -8.98 17.94
C LEU A 119 6.30 -9.77 17.64
N ARG A 120 6.55 -10.84 18.40
CA ARG A 120 7.69 -11.73 18.21
C ARG A 120 7.25 -13.08 17.70
N PHE A 121 7.80 -13.46 16.55
CA PHE A 121 7.65 -14.72 15.85
C PHE A 121 9.01 -15.43 15.85
N GLN A 122 9.40 -15.98 17.00
CA GLN A 122 10.75 -16.52 17.26
C GLN A 122 11.87 -15.53 16.88
N ASN A 123 12.50 -15.70 15.70
CA ASN A 123 13.59 -14.87 15.20
C ASN A 123 13.12 -13.79 14.22
N VAL A 124 11.81 -13.53 14.13
CA VAL A 124 11.24 -12.43 13.35
C VAL A 124 10.42 -11.51 14.24
N LEU A 125 10.64 -10.21 14.12
CA LEU A 125 9.84 -9.19 14.78
C LEU A 125 8.93 -8.51 13.77
N VAL A 126 7.66 -8.29 14.14
CA VAL A 126 6.75 -7.40 13.41
C VAL A 126 6.43 -6.20 14.29
N MET A 127 6.89 -5.03 13.86
CA MET A 127 6.79 -3.80 14.64
C MET A 127 6.09 -2.72 13.83
N VAL A 128 5.20 -1.97 14.49
CA VAL A 128 4.68 -0.72 13.93
C VAL A 128 5.69 0.38 14.25
N GLN A 129 6.15 1.09 13.21
CA GLN A 129 7.16 2.12 13.39
C GLN A 129 6.74 3.15 14.47
N PRO A 130 7.62 3.47 15.44
CA PRO A 130 7.33 4.45 16.47
C PRO A 130 6.93 5.81 15.88
N LYS A 131 6.11 6.57 16.61
CA LYS A 131 5.71 7.90 16.13
C LYS A 131 6.89 8.87 16.22
N ARG A 132 7.23 9.48 15.09
CA ARG A 132 8.33 10.44 14.94
C ARG A 132 8.22 11.73 15.75
N GLY A 133 7.04 12.17 16.17
CA GLY A 133 6.87 13.57 16.58
C GLY A 133 5.80 13.86 17.62
N CYS A 134 5.30 12.84 18.34
CA CYS A 134 4.43 13.07 19.48
C CYS A 134 4.73 12.07 20.62
N HIS A 135 4.49 12.46 21.89
CA HIS A 135 4.70 11.60 23.07
C HIS A 135 3.47 11.43 24.00
N LYS A 136 2.32 12.08 23.72
CA LYS A 136 1.04 11.91 24.45
C LYS A 136 -0.18 11.92 23.52
N ALA A 137 -1.36 11.69 24.11
CA ALA A 137 -2.63 11.54 23.40
C ALA A 137 -3.16 12.79 22.69
N LYS A 138 -2.91 13.99 23.22
CA LYS A 138 -3.49 15.24 22.69
C LYS A 138 -2.57 15.89 21.67
N CYS A 139 -3.08 16.26 20.49
CA CYS A 139 -2.32 17.00 19.47
C CYS A 139 -2.55 18.50 19.59
N THR A 140 -2.05 19.10 20.68
CA THR A 140 -2.17 20.54 20.98
C THR A 140 -0.98 21.37 20.50
N GLY A 141 -0.08 20.80 19.69
CA GLY A 141 1.20 21.43 19.31
C GLY A 141 2.29 21.32 20.38
N GLU A 142 1.94 21.35 21.66
CA GLU A 142 2.87 21.14 22.79
C GLU A 142 3.39 19.70 22.87
N VAL A 143 2.50 18.74 22.59
CA VAL A 143 2.77 17.30 22.65
C VAL A 143 3.19 16.75 21.30
N CYS A 144 2.63 17.29 20.21
CA CYS A 144 2.96 16.87 18.86
C CYS A 144 3.75 17.98 18.15
N LYS A 145 5.05 18.01 18.42
CA LYS A 145 5.97 19.09 18.02
C LYS A 145 6.14 19.19 16.51
N ILE A 146 6.00 18.08 15.78
CA ILE A 146 6.13 18.03 14.32
C ILE A 146 5.14 18.95 13.58
N LEU A 147 4.01 19.31 14.21
CA LEU A 147 3.03 20.22 13.62
C LEU A 147 3.54 21.67 13.49
N HIS A 148 4.52 22.05 14.31
CA HIS A 148 5.08 23.40 14.34
C HIS A 148 6.57 23.45 14.02
N ASP A 149 7.27 22.31 14.19
CA ASP A 149 8.70 22.18 13.91
C ASP A 149 8.98 20.94 13.04
N PRO A 150 9.20 21.12 11.73
CA PRO A 150 9.55 20.00 10.83
C PRO A 150 10.95 19.42 11.09
N TYR A 151 11.81 20.15 11.81
CA TYR A 151 13.16 19.74 12.18
C TYR A 151 13.23 19.10 13.57
N CYS A 152 12.08 18.86 14.20
CA CYS A 152 12.02 18.22 15.50
C CYS A 152 12.64 16.80 15.46
N PRO A 153 13.60 16.48 16.37
CA PRO A 153 14.20 15.16 16.45
C PRO A 153 13.16 14.11 16.87
N PRO A 154 13.41 12.81 16.63
CA PRO A 154 12.53 11.76 17.11
C PRO A 154 12.53 11.67 18.66
N PRO A 155 11.44 11.23 19.31
CA PRO A 155 11.41 10.96 20.74
C PRO A 155 12.40 9.88 21.17
N HIS A 156 12.75 9.86 22.46
CA HIS A 156 13.65 8.83 23.02
C HIS A 156 13.18 7.39 22.74
N GLN A 157 11.88 7.10 22.83
CA GLN A 157 11.36 5.76 22.52
C GLN A 157 11.59 5.36 21.05
N TYR A 158 11.60 6.30 20.11
CA TYR A 158 11.91 5.98 18.72
C TYR A 158 13.35 5.45 18.61
N LEU A 159 14.31 6.16 19.20
CA LEU A 159 15.71 5.73 19.22
C LEU A 159 15.87 4.40 19.98
N ALA A 160 15.27 4.26 21.16
CA ALA A 160 15.32 3.04 21.95
C ALA A 160 14.74 1.82 21.20
N SER A 161 13.71 2.01 20.37
CA SER A 161 13.14 0.92 19.57
C SER A 161 14.12 0.42 18.51
N TYR A 162 14.80 1.33 17.80
CA TYR A 162 15.81 0.94 16.81
C TYR A 162 17.09 0.39 17.45
N ARG A 163 17.44 0.85 18.65
CA ARG A 163 18.54 0.27 19.45
C ARG A 163 18.22 -1.10 19.98
N TYR A 164 16.97 -1.35 20.39
CA TYR A 164 16.52 -2.70 20.71
C TYR A 164 16.66 -3.64 19.50
N ILE A 165 16.23 -3.20 18.31
CA ILE A 165 16.34 -4.01 17.08
C ILE A 165 17.81 -4.35 16.77
N GLN A 166 18.71 -3.37 16.89
CA GLN A 166 20.13 -3.51 16.54
C GLN A 166 20.94 -4.25 17.61
N ASP A 167 20.86 -3.81 18.87
CA ASP A 167 21.87 -4.15 19.88
C ASP A 167 21.40 -5.26 20.84
N ILE A 168 20.08 -5.47 20.96
CA ILE A 168 19.48 -6.41 21.93
C ILE A 168 18.84 -7.60 21.24
N PHE A 169 18.01 -7.34 20.23
CA PHE A 169 17.47 -8.39 19.38
C PHE A 169 18.52 -8.89 18.38
N ASP A 170 19.53 -8.07 18.07
CA ASP A 170 20.64 -8.41 17.17
C ASP A 170 20.13 -8.79 15.77
N ALA A 171 19.28 -7.94 15.20
CA ALA A 171 18.71 -8.19 13.86
C ALA A 171 19.80 -8.16 12.79
N ASP A 172 19.90 -9.23 12.01
CA ASP A 172 20.73 -9.27 10.80
C ASP A 172 20.26 -8.25 9.73
N CYS A 173 18.96 -7.93 9.72
CA CYS A 173 18.36 -7.04 8.73
C CYS A 173 16.99 -6.50 9.20
N CYS A 174 16.65 -5.30 8.73
CA CYS A 174 15.31 -4.72 8.82
C CYS A 174 14.65 -4.68 7.44
N VAL A 175 13.38 -5.11 7.37
CA VAL A 175 12.54 -4.96 6.18
C VAL A 175 11.44 -3.94 6.47
N HIS A 176 11.53 -2.75 5.86
CA HIS A 176 10.45 -1.78 5.90
C HIS A 176 9.40 -2.12 4.82
N VAL A 177 8.12 -2.18 5.23
CA VAL A 177 6.99 -2.53 4.36
C VAL A 177 6.06 -1.31 4.17
N GLY A 178 6.08 -0.72 2.98
CA GLY A 178 5.31 0.46 2.59
C GLY A 178 6.18 1.60 2.05
N THR A 179 5.59 2.71 1.61
CA THR A 179 6.33 3.83 0.99
C THR A 179 6.39 5.10 1.85
N GLU A 180 5.92 5.03 3.09
CA GLU A 180 5.69 6.20 3.96
C GLU A 180 6.41 6.03 5.33
N GLY A 181 7.62 5.47 5.34
CA GLY A 181 8.41 5.42 6.56
C GLY A 181 8.78 6.81 7.05
N SER A 182 8.97 6.95 8.35
CA SER A 182 9.32 8.24 8.95
C SER A 182 10.82 8.45 9.13
N THR A 183 11.62 7.37 9.07
CA THR A 183 13.07 7.36 9.36
C THR A 183 13.85 8.18 8.35
N GLU A 184 13.59 7.94 7.06
CA GLU A 184 14.22 8.60 5.93
C GLU A 184 13.97 10.12 5.93
N TYR A 185 12.88 10.57 6.56
CA TYR A 185 12.54 11.98 6.65
C TYR A 185 13.01 12.65 7.94
N LEU A 186 13.58 11.91 8.92
CA LEU A 186 14.06 12.49 10.19
C LEU A 186 15.06 13.63 9.95
N PRO A 187 15.20 14.62 10.85
CA PRO A 187 16.04 15.80 10.60
C PRO A 187 17.50 15.45 10.29
N GLY A 188 18.10 16.16 9.32
CA GLY A 188 19.47 15.92 8.88
C GLY A 188 19.70 16.25 7.41
N LYS A 189 20.94 16.08 6.93
CA LYS A 189 21.37 16.41 5.56
C LYS A 189 20.65 15.60 4.49
N SER A 190 20.35 16.20 3.35
CA SER A 190 19.62 15.56 2.23
C SER A 190 20.33 14.32 1.63
N ASN A 191 21.66 14.28 1.70
CA ASN A 191 22.51 13.17 1.29
C ASN A 191 23.88 13.29 1.99
N GLY A 192 24.68 12.22 2.02
CA GLY A 192 25.99 12.21 2.68
C GLY A 192 25.86 12.49 4.17
N LEU A 193 25.13 11.60 4.86
CA LEU A 193 24.82 11.76 6.27
C LEU A 193 26.07 11.80 7.14
N THR A 194 25.92 12.40 8.31
CA THR A 194 26.93 12.43 9.37
C THR A 194 26.30 11.87 10.64
N LYS A 195 27.13 11.57 11.64
CA LYS A 195 26.74 11.17 13.00
C LYS A 195 25.81 12.14 13.76
N GLU A 196 25.50 13.31 13.19
CA GLU A 196 24.53 14.27 13.73
C GLU A 196 23.16 14.17 13.03
N CYS A 197 23.06 13.40 11.94
CA CYS A 197 21.84 13.23 11.17
C CYS A 197 20.99 12.12 11.78
N TRP A 198 19.75 12.42 12.15
CA TRP A 198 18.87 11.44 12.80
C TRP A 198 18.61 10.16 12.02
N PRO A 199 18.48 10.16 10.67
CA PRO A 199 18.37 8.90 9.95
C PRO A 199 19.59 7.98 10.12
N ASP A 200 20.80 8.55 10.21
CA ASP A 200 22.05 7.82 10.47
C ASP A 200 22.11 7.32 11.92
N ILE A 201 21.81 8.19 12.88
CA ILE A 201 21.76 7.85 14.32
C ILE A 201 20.79 6.68 14.59
N VAL A 202 19.64 6.68 13.91
CA VAL A 202 18.59 5.68 14.09
C VAL A 202 18.92 4.38 13.38
N MET A 203 19.30 4.43 12.09
CA MET A 203 19.54 3.23 11.30
C MET A 203 20.87 2.55 11.64
N GLY A 204 21.87 3.32 12.07
CA GLY A 204 23.20 2.81 12.38
C GLY A 204 23.76 1.97 11.25
N GLU A 205 24.19 0.76 11.59
CA GLU A 205 24.76 -0.21 10.66
C GLU A 205 23.73 -1.26 10.19
N LEU A 206 22.47 -1.16 10.61
CA LEU A 206 21.43 -2.14 10.32
C LEU A 206 21.14 -2.21 8.81
N PRO A 207 21.36 -3.37 8.16
CA PRO A 207 20.98 -3.55 6.76
C PRO A 207 19.48 -3.32 6.57
N ASN A 208 19.13 -2.41 5.67
CA ASN A 208 17.76 -1.97 5.47
C ASN A 208 17.25 -2.37 4.09
N LEU A 209 16.37 -3.38 4.02
CA LEU A 209 15.59 -3.68 2.83
C LEU A 209 14.29 -2.89 2.88
N TYR A 210 13.87 -2.34 1.75
CA TYR A 210 12.69 -1.50 1.71
C TYR A 210 11.83 -1.84 0.49
N LEU A 211 10.63 -2.35 0.74
CA LEU A 211 9.66 -2.64 -0.30
C LEU A 211 9.07 -1.32 -0.81
N TYR A 212 9.33 -0.99 -2.07
CA TYR A 212 8.93 0.29 -2.64
C TYR A 212 8.07 0.14 -3.89
N HIS A 213 7.06 0.98 -3.99
CA HIS A 213 6.19 1.05 -5.16
C HIS A 213 6.97 1.55 -6.38
N SER A 214 7.06 0.74 -7.44
CA SER A 214 7.86 1.06 -8.64
C SER A 214 7.43 2.36 -9.33
N GLY A 215 6.16 2.75 -9.22
CA GLY A 215 5.64 4.03 -9.74
C GLY A 215 6.00 5.29 -8.95
N VAL A 216 6.70 5.21 -7.82
CA VAL A 216 7.06 6.38 -6.98
C VAL A 216 8.59 6.49 -6.77
N PRO A 217 9.39 6.62 -7.86
CA PRO A 217 10.85 6.54 -7.77
C PRO A 217 11.51 7.71 -7.01
N ALA A 218 10.86 8.88 -7.00
CA ALA A 218 11.41 10.09 -6.38
C ALA A 218 11.53 9.95 -4.85
N GLU A 219 10.47 9.47 -4.18
CA GLU A 219 10.47 9.23 -2.73
C GLU A 219 11.37 8.06 -2.36
N ALA A 220 11.39 7.01 -3.20
CA ALA A 220 12.29 5.86 -3.06
C ALA A 220 13.77 6.28 -2.98
N THR A 221 14.15 7.30 -3.75
CA THR A 221 15.51 7.86 -3.74
C THR A 221 15.87 8.49 -2.39
N VAL A 222 14.89 9.05 -1.67
CA VAL A 222 15.10 9.61 -0.33
C VAL A 222 15.46 8.50 0.65
N ALA A 223 14.73 7.39 0.64
CA ALA A 223 15.02 6.21 1.46
C ALA A 223 16.42 5.64 1.17
N LYS A 224 16.82 5.53 -0.11
CA LYS A 224 18.19 5.11 -0.49
C LYS A 224 19.27 6.01 0.11
N ARG A 225 19.10 7.34 -0.02
CA ARG A 225 20.12 8.33 0.39
C ARG A 225 20.19 8.56 1.90
N ARG A 226 19.08 8.36 2.59
CA ARG A 226 18.93 8.77 4.00
C ARG A 226 18.69 7.62 4.97
N ALA A 227 18.21 6.46 4.54
CA ALA A 227 17.98 5.32 5.42
C ALA A 227 18.78 4.08 4.99
N TYR A 228 19.80 4.25 4.15
CA TYR A 228 20.65 3.18 3.62
C TYR A 228 19.87 2.03 2.98
N ALA A 229 18.71 2.36 2.40
CA ALA A 229 17.77 1.36 1.92
C ALA A 229 18.23 0.70 0.61
N VAL A 230 18.21 -0.64 0.60
CA VAL A 230 18.17 -1.43 -0.63
C VAL A 230 16.71 -1.57 -1.03
N LEU A 231 16.34 -0.93 -2.14
CA LEU A 231 14.96 -0.94 -2.60
C LEU A 231 14.65 -2.23 -3.34
N VAL A 232 13.55 -2.86 -2.94
CA VAL A 232 12.93 -3.98 -3.66
C VAL A 232 11.63 -3.45 -4.25
N GLY A 233 11.63 -3.24 -5.58
CA GLY A 233 10.49 -2.71 -6.30
C GLY A 233 9.36 -3.72 -6.41
N TYR A 234 8.11 -3.27 -6.27
CA TYR A 234 6.93 -4.07 -6.58
C TYR A 234 5.99 -3.33 -7.53
N LEU A 235 5.23 -4.11 -8.31
CA LEU A 235 4.36 -3.59 -9.36
C LEU A 235 3.13 -2.89 -8.73
N PRO A 236 2.80 -1.64 -9.11
CA PRO A 236 1.48 -1.05 -8.81
C PRO A 236 0.37 -1.98 -9.25
N MET A 237 -0.76 -2.05 -8.52
CA MET A 237 -1.97 -2.66 -9.10
C MET A 237 -2.37 -1.92 -10.39
N PRO A 238 -2.84 -2.63 -11.43
CA PRO A 238 -3.32 -1.96 -12.62
C PRO A 238 -4.53 -1.13 -12.23
N GLY A 239 -4.71 0.03 -12.86
CA GLY A 239 -5.94 0.76 -12.67
C GLY A 239 -7.09 0.02 -13.35
N ARG A 240 -8.24 -0.04 -12.70
CA ARG A 240 -9.47 -0.41 -13.37
C ARG A 240 -9.93 0.79 -14.20
N GLY A 241 -9.95 0.61 -15.52
CA GLY A 241 -10.74 1.44 -16.42
C GLY A 241 -12.23 1.10 -16.29
N CYS A 242 -12.98 1.28 -17.37
CA CYS A 242 -14.37 0.79 -17.39
C CYS A 242 -14.37 -0.74 -17.45
N GLY A 243 -15.02 -1.40 -16.49
CA GLY A 243 -15.15 -2.86 -16.49
C GLY A 243 -15.97 -3.35 -17.68
N GLU A 244 -15.68 -4.55 -18.17
CA GLU A 244 -16.35 -5.14 -19.35
C GLU A 244 -17.88 -5.11 -19.24
N GLU A 245 -18.43 -5.44 -18.06
CA GLU A 245 -19.87 -5.42 -17.81
C GLU A 245 -20.50 -4.05 -18.08
N TYR A 246 -19.76 -2.97 -17.83
CA TYR A 246 -20.18 -1.60 -18.12
C TYR A 246 -19.98 -1.22 -19.60
N LEU A 247 -18.93 -1.75 -20.25
CA LEU A 247 -18.73 -1.56 -21.69
C LEU A 247 -19.83 -2.27 -22.51
N GLU A 248 -20.18 -3.50 -22.13
CA GLU A 248 -21.28 -4.24 -22.77
C GLU A 248 -22.64 -3.60 -22.47
N LEU A 249 -22.84 -3.11 -21.24
CA LEU A 249 -24.03 -2.33 -20.92
C LEU A 249 -24.12 -1.05 -21.75
N ASN A 250 -23.00 -0.35 -21.99
CA ASN A 250 -23.00 0.80 -22.89
C ASN A 250 -23.40 0.41 -24.32
N ARG A 251 -22.86 -0.69 -24.84
CA ARG A 251 -23.22 -1.23 -26.16
C ARG A 251 -24.71 -1.57 -26.27
N LEU A 252 -25.28 -2.20 -25.25
CA LEU A 252 -26.71 -2.50 -25.19
C LEU A 252 -27.56 -1.22 -25.20
N ILE A 253 -27.13 -0.17 -24.49
CA ILE A 253 -27.81 1.13 -24.48
C ILE A 253 -27.76 1.78 -25.87
N ASP A 254 -26.62 1.73 -26.56
CA ASP A 254 -26.48 2.29 -27.91
C ASP A 254 -27.37 1.54 -28.92
N GLN A 255 -27.40 0.20 -28.86
CA GLN A 255 -28.30 -0.63 -29.67
C GLN A 255 -29.77 -0.33 -29.38
N TYR A 256 -30.14 -0.18 -28.10
CA TYR A 256 -31.50 0.16 -27.71
C TYR A 256 -31.93 1.51 -28.31
N ARG A 257 -31.06 2.52 -28.27
CA ARG A 257 -31.35 3.83 -28.85
C ARG A 257 -31.47 3.78 -30.37
N GLU A 258 -30.60 3.03 -31.04
CA GLU A 258 -30.71 2.81 -32.47
C GLU A 258 -32.04 2.13 -32.83
N ALA A 259 -32.43 1.10 -32.08
CA ALA A 259 -33.71 0.42 -32.27
C ALA A 259 -34.91 1.38 -32.09
N VAL A 260 -34.88 2.23 -31.06
CA VAL A 260 -35.93 3.24 -30.82
C VAL A 260 -35.99 4.26 -31.97
N GLN A 261 -34.86 4.70 -32.50
CA GLN A 261 -34.80 5.64 -33.62
C GLN A 261 -35.31 5.01 -34.92
N LEU A 262 -34.89 3.78 -35.23
CA LEU A 262 -35.24 3.07 -36.46
C LEU A 262 -36.63 2.41 -36.40
N LYS A 263 -37.22 2.28 -35.21
CA LYS A 263 -38.49 1.59 -34.94
C LYS A 263 -38.50 0.17 -35.51
N ASN A 264 -37.42 -0.57 -35.25
CA ASN A 264 -37.15 -1.86 -35.89
C ASN A 264 -37.76 -3.06 -35.13
N GLY A 265 -38.50 -2.83 -34.04
CA GLY A 265 -39.19 -3.87 -33.27
C GLY A 265 -38.32 -4.59 -32.24
N GLN A 266 -37.06 -4.17 -32.06
CA GLN A 266 -36.13 -4.76 -31.09
C GLN A 266 -36.10 -4.04 -29.73
N GLU A 267 -36.82 -2.93 -29.59
CA GLU A 267 -36.76 -2.01 -28.45
C GLU A 267 -37.03 -2.74 -27.14
N GLN A 268 -38.12 -3.51 -27.10
CA GLN A 268 -38.54 -4.21 -25.88
C GLN A 268 -37.57 -5.32 -25.49
N ARG A 269 -37.01 -6.04 -26.48
CA ARG A 269 -35.99 -7.08 -26.22
C ARG A 269 -34.72 -6.48 -25.62
N LEU A 270 -34.25 -5.36 -26.19
CA LEU A 270 -33.04 -4.68 -25.75
C LEU A 270 -33.24 -4.02 -24.38
N GLU A 271 -34.43 -3.47 -24.11
CA GLU A 271 -34.78 -2.98 -22.77
C GLU A 271 -34.73 -4.10 -21.72
N ASP A 272 -35.28 -5.28 -22.02
CA ASP A 272 -35.23 -6.45 -21.13
C ASP A 272 -33.80 -6.97 -20.91
N GLU A 273 -32.93 -6.88 -21.92
CA GLU A 273 -31.49 -7.19 -21.80
C GLU A 273 -30.77 -6.18 -20.89
N ILE A 274 -31.00 -4.88 -21.09
CA ILE A 274 -30.46 -3.82 -20.24
C ILE A 274 -30.90 -4.02 -18.78
N ARG A 275 -32.20 -4.28 -18.54
CA ARG A 275 -32.72 -4.49 -17.19
C ARG A 275 -32.07 -5.68 -16.50
N ARG A 276 -31.84 -6.79 -17.21
CA ARG A 276 -31.11 -7.95 -16.68
C ARG A 276 -29.66 -7.61 -16.34
N SER A 277 -28.95 -6.90 -17.21
CA SER A 277 -27.57 -6.47 -16.93
C SER A 277 -27.49 -5.55 -15.70
N LEU A 278 -28.50 -4.70 -15.46
CA LEU A 278 -28.58 -3.85 -14.27
C LEU A 278 -28.76 -4.64 -12.96
N GLU A 279 -29.32 -5.86 -12.98
CA GLU A 279 -29.49 -6.67 -11.77
C GLU A 279 -28.15 -7.05 -11.13
N GLY A 280 -27.14 -7.32 -11.96
CA GLY A 280 -25.76 -7.62 -11.53
C GLY A 280 -24.94 -6.39 -11.16
N LEU A 281 -25.35 -5.19 -11.60
CA LEU A 281 -24.60 -3.94 -11.47
C LEU A 281 -25.32 -2.96 -10.55
N GLU A 282 -25.20 -3.14 -9.23
CA GLU A 282 -25.96 -2.35 -8.25
C GLU A 282 -25.74 -0.83 -8.39
N ALA A 283 -24.52 -0.39 -8.70
CA ALA A 283 -24.23 1.02 -8.91
C ALA A 283 -24.94 1.57 -10.16
N ALA A 284 -24.91 0.83 -11.27
CA ALA A 284 -25.60 1.20 -12.51
C ALA A 284 -27.12 1.23 -12.31
N ARG A 285 -27.67 0.23 -11.63
CA ARG A 285 -29.10 0.16 -11.31
C ARG A 285 -29.55 1.37 -10.50
N ARG A 286 -28.82 1.72 -9.43
CA ARG A 286 -29.12 2.90 -8.61
C ARG A 286 -29.06 4.21 -9.40
N THR A 287 -28.15 4.31 -10.37
CA THR A 287 -28.09 5.48 -11.27
C THR A 287 -29.34 5.57 -12.13
N VAL A 288 -29.76 4.46 -12.76
CA VAL A 288 -30.91 4.44 -13.65
C VAL A 288 -32.22 4.67 -12.90
N GLU A 289 -32.40 4.00 -11.75
CA GLU A 289 -33.61 4.12 -10.90
C GLU A 289 -33.70 5.45 -10.15
N GLY A 290 -32.59 6.19 -10.04
CA GLY A 290 -32.56 7.51 -9.41
C GLY A 290 -33.16 8.63 -10.28
N GLU A 291 -33.44 8.35 -11.55
CA GLU A 291 -33.94 9.32 -12.52
C GLU A 291 -35.44 9.13 -12.80
N GLU A 292 -36.08 10.19 -13.33
CA GLU A 292 -37.53 10.23 -13.56
C GLU A 292 -38.01 9.31 -14.69
N SER A 293 -37.12 8.92 -15.60
CA SER A 293 -37.42 8.04 -16.72
C SER A 293 -36.24 7.12 -17.03
N LEU A 294 -36.52 5.97 -17.65
CA LEU A 294 -35.47 5.05 -18.11
C LEU A 294 -34.47 5.77 -19.02
N GLU A 295 -34.95 6.55 -20.00
CA GLU A 295 -34.08 7.29 -20.93
C GLU A 295 -33.09 8.22 -20.22
N ARG A 296 -33.56 9.01 -19.23
CA ARG A 296 -32.68 9.88 -18.45
C ARG A 296 -31.71 9.08 -17.59
N GLY A 297 -32.16 7.98 -17.01
CA GLY A 297 -31.32 7.05 -16.27
C GLY A 297 -30.19 6.47 -17.13
N LEU A 298 -30.50 6.07 -18.37
CA LEU A 298 -29.51 5.56 -19.33
C LEU A 298 -28.55 6.66 -19.81
N ASP A 299 -29.02 7.89 -20.02
CA ASP A 299 -28.16 9.05 -20.35
C ASP A 299 -27.13 9.33 -19.24
N GLU A 300 -27.58 9.37 -17.99
CA GLU A 300 -26.72 9.60 -16.83
C GLU A 300 -25.74 8.43 -16.65
N LEU A 301 -26.21 7.19 -16.80
CA LEU A 301 -25.35 6.01 -16.73
C LEU A 301 -24.24 6.04 -17.79
N GLN A 302 -24.55 6.32 -19.06
CA GLN A 302 -23.54 6.44 -20.11
C GLN A 302 -22.55 7.59 -19.87
N ARG A 303 -23.02 8.70 -19.29
CA ARG A 303 -22.12 9.79 -18.89
C ARG A 303 -21.14 9.35 -17.81
N LEU A 304 -21.58 8.54 -16.84
CA LEU A 304 -20.71 7.97 -15.82
C LEU A 304 -19.75 6.91 -16.39
N ILE A 305 -20.23 6.04 -17.28
CA ILE A 305 -19.42 5.05 -17.99
C ILE A 305 -18.27 5.75 -18.76
N ARG A 306 -18.58 6.80 -19.53
CA ARG A 306 -17.56 7.61 -20.21
C ARG A 306 -16.52 8.21 -19.27
N LYS A 307 -16.95 8.68 -18.09
CA LYS A 307 -16.03 9.19 -17.08
C LYS A 307 -15.15 8.10 -16.47
N LEU A 308 -15.69 6.89 -16.29
CA LEU A 308 -14.93 5.74 -15.79
C LEU A 308 -13.93 5.24 -16.83
N ALA A 309 -14.31 5.17 -18.10
CA ALA A 309 -13.40 4.85 -19.20
C ALA A 309 -12.23 5.84 -19.32
N GLN A 310 -12.43 7.08 -18.88
CA GLN A 310 -11.37 8.10 -18.82
C GLN A 310 -10.57 8.10 -17.52
N ALA A 311 -11.03 7.39 -16.47
CA ALA A 311 -10.46 7.43 -15.15
C ALA A 311 -9.88 6.06 -14.77
N VAL A 312 -8.57 5.91 -14.95
CA VAL A 312 -7.81 4.76 -14.46
C VAL A 312 -7.69 4.87 -12.94
N LYS A 313 -8.35 3.98 -12.18
CA LYS A 313 -8.26 3.95 -10.70
C LYS A 313 -7.94 2.56 -10.18
N GLY A 314 -6.90 2.45 -9.34
CA GLY A 314 -6.60 1.21 -8.63
C GLY A 314 -7.67 0.92 -7.56
N ASP A 315 -8.44 -0.15 -7.75
CA ASP A 315 -9.51 -0.58 -6.83
C ASP A 315 -9.07 -1.66 -5.83
N SER A 316 -7.86 -2.19 -5.97
CA SER A 316 -7.26 -3.17 -5.07
C SER A 316 -5.87 -2.74 -4.60
N LEU A 317 -5.40 -3.32 -3.50
CA LEU A 317 -4.05 -3.11 -2.99
C LEU A 317 -3.18 -4.30 -3.40
N HIS A 318 -1.96 -4.01 -3.83
CA HIS A 318 -0.97 -5.03 -4.15
C HIS A 318 -0.57 -5.82 -2.90
N VAL A 319 -0.35 -7.12 -3.07
CA VAL A 319 0.23 -8.03 -2.07
C VAL A 319 1.60 -8.46 -2.58
N PHE A 320 2.65 -8.12 -1.85
CA PHE A 320 4.02 -8.43 -2.26
C PHE A 320 4.22 -9.94 -2.47
N GLY A 321 4.83 -10.30 -3.60
CA GLY A 321 5.06 -11.70 -3.98
C GLY A 321 3.86 -12.41 -4.62
N ARG A 322 2.68 -11.78 -4.68
CA ARG A 322 1.52 -12.32 -5.42
C ARG A 322 1.65 -11.93 -6.89
N MET A 323 1.70 -12.93 -7.77
CA MET A 323 1.60 -12.71 -9.21
C MET A 323 0.19 -12.25 -9.58
N PRO A 324 0.04 -11.40 -10.61
CA PRO A 324 -1.26 -11.00 -11.09
C PRO A 324 -2.04 -12.22 -11.59
N ASP A 325 -3.35 -12.25 -11.32
CA ASP A 325 -4.23 -13.22 -11.97
C ASP A 325 -4.49 -12.83 -13.44
N VAL A 326 -5.18 -13.70 -14.19
CA VAL A 326 -5.46 -13.48 -15.61
C VAL A 326 -6.14 -12.13 -15.86
N GLU A 327 -7.12 -11.78 -15.04
CA GLU A 327 -7.87 -10.53 -15.21
C GLU A 327 -6.99 -9.31 -14.91
N GLU A 328 -6.14 -9.39 -13.90
CA GLU A 328 -5.13 -8.37 -13.60
C GLU A 328 -4.09 -8.25 -14.74
N CYS A 329 -3.64 -9.36 -15.33
CA CYS A 329 -2.75 -9.36 -16.50
C CYS A 329 -3.37 -8.64 -17.70
N LEU A 330 -4.63 -8.94 -18.01
CA LEU A 330 -5.38 -8.29 -19.09
C LEU A 330 -5.50 -6.78 -18.84
N GLN A 331 -5.73 -6.37 -17.58
CA GLN A 331 -5.81 -4.97 -17.19
C GLN A 331 -4.46 -4.24 -17.32
N TYR A 332 -3.35 -4.87 -16.94
CA TYR A 332 -2.02 -4.30 -17.18
C TYR A 332 -1.75 -4.08 -18.68
N ALA A 333 -2.05 -5.08 -19.51
CA ALA A 333 -1.88 -4.97 -20.95
C ALA A 333 -2.74 -3.85 -21.53
N ALA A 334 -3.99 -3.73 -21.08
CA ALA A 334 -4.89 -2.66 -21.49
C ALA A 334 -4.36 -1.28 -21.08
N GLU A 335 -3.86 -1.13 -19.85
CA GLU A 335 -3.28 0.13 -19.37
C GLU A 335 -2.01 0.52 -20.16
N ILE A 336 -1.18 -0.45 -20.52
CA ILE A 336 0.01 -0.21 -21.36
C ILE A 336 -0.41 0.31 -22.74
N TRP A 337 -1.33 -0.39 -23.41
CA TRP A 337 -1.83 0.01 -24.74
C TRP A 337 -2.59 1.33 -24.71
N GLU A 338 -3.38 1.59 -23.68
CA GLU A 338 -4.08 2.85 -23.51
C GLU A 338 -3.11 4.03 -23.36
N ASN A 339 -1.87 3.79 -22.93
CA ASN A 339 -0.83 4.82 -22.78
C ASN A 339 0.20 4.84 -23.93
N ASP A 340 0.18 3.87 -24.82
CA ASP A 340 1.06 3.80 -25.97
C ASP A 340 0.56 4.73 -27.11
N GLU A 341 1.46 5.55 -27.65
CA GLU A 341 1.13 6.51 -28.70
C GLU A 341 0.77 5.86 -30.05
N GLU A 342 1.39 4.73 -30.39
CA GLU A 342 1.12 4.03 -31.64
C GLU A 342 -0.24 3.35 -31.58
N PHE A 343 -0.54 2.69 -30.46
CA PHE A 343 -1.87 2.11 -30.23
C PHE A 343 -2.97 3.18 -30.20
N ARG A 344 -2.72 4.34 -29.57
CA ARG A 344 -3.70 5.45 -29.59
C ARG A 344 -4.02 5.96 -30.99
N LYS A 345 -3.07 5.93 -31.93
CA LYS A 345 -3.32 6.36 -33.33
C LYS A 345 -4.22 5.39 -34.07
N LEU A 346 -4.12 4.10 -33.80
CA LEU A 346 -4.94 3.07 -34.46
C LEU A 346 -6.42 3.19 -34.12
N PHE A 347 -6.73 3.67 -32.91
CA PHE A 347 -8.10 3.86 -32.42
C PHE A 347 -8.49 5.34 -32.29
N GLN A 348 -7.87 6.23 -33.07
CA GLN A 348 -8.06 7.69 -32.94
C GLN A 348 -9.46 8.17 -33.36
N GLU A 349 -10.14 7.40 -34.20
CA GLU A 349 -11.50 7.70 -34.68
C GLU A 349 -12.58 7.25 -33.69
N GLU A 350 -12.21 6.37 -32.75
CA GLU A 350 -13.10 5.80 -31.75
C GLU A 350 -13.19 6.67 -30.51
N ASP A 351 -14.37 6.68 -29.86
CA ASP A 351 -14.51 7.32 -28.57
C ASP A 351 -13.80 6.52 -27.46
N SER A 352 -13.67 7.12 -26.27
CA SER A 352 -12.95 6.49 -25.17
C SER A 352 -13.53 5.14 -24.73
N VAL A 353 -14.84 4.92 -24.91
CA VAL A 353 -15.52 3.68 -24.50
C VAL A 353 -15.25 2.59 -25.54
N GLU A 354 -15.46 2.92 -26.82
CA GLU A 354 -15.27 1.96 -27.91
C GLU A 354 -13.80 1.56 -28.06
N ARG A 355 -12.87 2.51 -27.88
CA ARG A 355 -11.44 2.21 -27.83
C ARG A 355 -11.08 1.23 -26.70
N SER A 356 -11.53 1.48 -25.45
CA SER A 356 -11.24 0.55 -24.34
C SER A 356 -11.85 -0.83 -24.59
N ARG A 357 -13.03 -0.90 -25.22
CA ARG A 357 -13.67 -2.17 -25.63
C ARG A 357 -12.81 -2.94 -26.64
N LEU A 358 -12.37 -2.28 -27.72
CA LEU A 358 -11.55 -2.91 -28.77
C LEU A 358 -10.19 -3.37 -28.23
N ILE A 359 -9.57 -2.58 -27.35
CA ILE A 359 -8.33 -2.95 -26.66
C ILE A 359 -8.55 -4.22 -25.82
N GLN A 360 -9.57 -4.24 -24.95
CA GLN A 360 -9.84 -5.40 -24.10
C GLN A 360 -10.20 -6.65 -24.92
N GLU A 361 -10.98 -6.50 -25.99
CA GLU A 361 -11.35 -7.60 -26.89
C GLU A 361 -10.11 -8.20 -27.55
N ARG A 362 -9.22 -7.37 -28.10
CA ARG A 362 -7.99 -7.84 -28.75
C ARG A 362 -7.02 -8.52 -27.79
N ILE A 363 -6.78 -7.94 -26.62
CA ILE A 363 -5.88 -8.54 -25.61
C ILE A 363 -6.39 -9.92 -25.18
N ARG A 364 -7.71 -10.09 -25.04
CA ARG A 364 -8.30 -11.40 -24.74
C ARG A 364 -8.16 -12.39 -25.88
N GLN A 365 -8.35 -11.94 -27.12
CA GLN A 365 -8.13 -12.79 -28.28
C GLN A 365 -6.68 -13.27 -28.32
N ALA A 366 -5.70 -12.37 -28.10
CA ALA A 366 -4.29 -12.73 -27.98
C ALA A 366 -4.05 -13.74 -26.84
N TRP A 367 -4.62 -13.52 -25.65
CA TRP A 367 -4.48 -14.45 -24.52
C TRP A 367 -4.95 -15.88 -24.80
N VAL A 368 -6.00 -16.05 -25.61
CA VAL A 368 -6.61 -17.36 -25.93
C VAL A 368 -5.95 -18.03 -27.15
N ARG A 369 -5.34 -17.25 -28.04
CA ARG A 369 -4.72 -17.76 -29.28
C ARG A 369 -3.40 -18.48 -28.97
N GLU A 370 -3.10 -19.52 -29.75
CA GLU A 370 -1.82 -20.23 -29.69
C GLU A 370 -0.75 -19.55 -30.57
N GLU A 371 -1.16 -18.78 -31.59
CA GLU A 371 -0.25 -18.04 -32.49
C GLU A 371 -0.82 -16.65 -32.84
N PRO A 372 0.00 -15.58 -32.84
CA PRO A 372 -0.42 -14.23 -33.23
C PRO A 372 -0.63 -14.11 -34.75
N GLU A 373 -1.71 -13.44 -35.18
CA GLU A 373 -2.05 -13.27 -36.61
C GLU A 373 -1.56 -11.94 -37.20
N ASP A 374 -1.34 -10.92 -36.36
CA ASP A 374 -0.89 -9.58 -36.77
C ASP A 374 0.15 -8.98 -35.79
N GLU A 375 0.71 -7.80 -36.13
CA GLU A 375 1.72 -7.11 -35.30
C GLU A 375 1.16 -6.67 -33.92
N LEU A 376 -0.16 -6.45 -33.81
CA LEU A 376 -0.80 -6.03 -32.57
C LEU A 376 -1.01 -7.22 -31.64
N ASP A 377 -1.37 -8.37 -32.19
CA ASP A 377 -1.43 -9.64 -31.47
C ASP A 377 -0.05 -10.01 -30.90
N TYR A 378 1.01 -9.86 -31.70
CA TYR A 378 2.39 -10.11 -31.24
C TYR A 378 2.80 -9.18 -30.09
N SER A 379 2.41 -7.90 -30.14
CA SER A 379 2.67 -6.95 -29.07
C SER A 379 1.89 -7.28 -27.78
N ALA A 380 0.64 -7.74 -27.90
CA ALA A 380 -0.14 -8.23 -26.76
C ALA A 380 0.54 -9.45 -26.15
N ASP A 381 0.93 -10.42 -26.97
CA ASP A 381 1.59 -11.64 -26.52
C ASP A 381 2.89 -11.34 -25.78
N GLN A 382 3.72 -10.41 -26.27
CA GLN A 382 4.95 -10.01 -25.57
C GLN A 382 4.69 -9.40 -24.18
N ILE A 383 3.66 -8.55 -24.07
CA ILE A 383 3.28 -7.96 -22.78
C ILE A 383 2.76 -9.05 -21.84
N LEU A 384 1.90 -9.93 -22.35
CA LEU A 384 1.30 -11.01 -21.58
C LEU A 384 2.35 -12.07 -21.17
N GLU A 385 3.32 -12.40 -22.02
CA GLU A 385 4.48 -13.24 -21.69
C GLU A 385 5.34 -12.61 -20.59
N GLY A 386 5.60 -11.31 -20.67
CA GLY A 386 6.32 -10.57 -19.63
C GLY A 386 5.61 -10.60 -18.28
N LEU A 387 4.27 -10.67 -18.28
CA LEU A 387 3.44 -10.82 -17.08
C LEU A 387 3.32 -12.29 -16.62
N LYS A 388 3.51 -13.26 -17.53
CA LYS A 388 3.49 -14.71 -17.26
C LYS A 388 4.81 -15.24 -16.68
N CYS A 389 5.95 -14.57 -16.89
CA CYS A 389 7.24 -14.98 -16.31
C CYS A 389 7.29 -14.69 -14.78
N CYS A 390 7.38 -15.61 -13.81
CA CYS A 390 7.48 -17.08 -13.75
C CYS A 390 7.27 -17.53 -12.27
N PRO A 391 6.68 -18.72 -11.96
CA PRO A 391 7.32 -19.59 -10.95
C PRO A 391 7.30 -21.10 -11.25
N ASP A 392 7.16 -21.57 -12.50
CA ASP A 392 7.27 -23.02 -12.75
C ASP A 392 8.73 -23.52 -12.87
N GLU A 393 9.73 -22.64 -12.93
CA GLU A 393 11.16 -23.00 -13.07
C GLU A 393 12.07 -22.49 -11.94
N MET A 394 11.57 -22.37 -10.71
CA MET A 394 12.42 -22.13 -9.52
C MET A 394 12.60 -23.36 -8.61
N ASP A 395 12.14 -24.54 -9.05
CA ASP A 395 12.45 -25.83 -8.43
C ASP A 395 13.33 -26.67 -9.38
N SER A 396 14.62 -26.36 -9.47
CA SER A 396 15.65 -27.25 -10.05
C SER A 396 17.01 -27.10 -9.39
#